data_AF-A0A2P2LU25-F1
#
_entry.id   AF-A0A2P2LU25-F1
#
_cell.length_a   1.000
_cell.length_b   1.000
_cell.length_c   1.000
_cell.angle_alpha   90.00
_cell.angle_beta   90.00
_cell.angle_gamma   90.00
#
_symmetry.space_group_name_H-M   'P 1'
#
loop_
_entity.id
_entity.type
_entity.pdbx_description
1 polymer ?
#
loop_
_entity_poly.entity_id
_entity_poly.type
_entity_poly.pdbx_seq_one_letter_code
_entity_poly.pdbx_strand_id
1 'polypeptide(L)'
;MFNRLFGRPKQETNALTTIDKLNETLEMLEKKERVLQKKAAAEVEKARDFSRGKNKRAAIQCLKRKRLYEQQIEQLGNFQLRIHDQMITLEGAKATTETVDALRTGASAMKAMQKATYA
;
A
#
# COMPACT_ATOMS: atom_id res chain seq x y z
N MET A 1 -25.97 -12.57 -33.55
CA MET A 1 -24.76 -11.93 -32.97
C MET A 1 -25.25 -10.82 -32.04
N PHE A 2 -24.61 -10.61 -30.88
CA PHE A 2 -24.91 -9.61 -29.83
C PHE A 2 -25.98 -9.97 -28.78
N ASN A 3 -25.53 -10.52 -27.64
CA ASN A 3 -26.17 -10.37 -26.31
C ASN A 3 -25.24 -10.84 -25.17
N ARG A 4 -24.02 -10.28 -25.05
CA ARG A 4 -23.10 -10.53 -23.92
C ARG A 4 -22.30 -9.29 -23.53
N LEU A 5 -22.98 -8.19 -23.20
CA LEU A 5 -22.30 -6.94 -22.81
C LEU A 5 -22.94 -6.21 -21.61
N PHE A 6 -23.72 -6.89 -20.76
CA PHE A 6 -24.29 -6.25 -19.57
C PHE A 6 -24.20 -7.13 -18.33
N GLY A 7 -23.59 -6.55 -17.29
CA GLY A 7 -23.84 -6.92 -15.90
C GLY A 7 -22.95 -8.02 -15.31
N ARG A 8 -21.67 -7.70 -15.03
CA ARG A 8 -21.12 -8.25 -13.78
C ARG A 8 -21.78 -7.47 -12.65
N PRO A 9 -22.35 -8.12 -11.62
CA PRO A 9 -22.78 -7.39 -10.43
C PRO A 9 -21.58 -6.60 -9.94
N LYS A 10 -21.79 -5.29 -9.71
CA LYS A 10 -20.79 -4.41 -9.11
C LYS A 10 -20.53 -4.99 -7.72
N GLN A 11 -19.50 -5.83 -7.62
CA GLN A 11 -19.08 -6.39 -6.35
C GLN A 11 -18.68 -5.18 -5.53
N GLU A 12 -19.50 -4.83 -4.53
CA GLU A 12 -19.22 -3.74 -3.61
C GLU A 12 -17.97 -4.14 -2.84
N THR A 13 -16.81 -3.77 -3.36
CA THR A 13 -15.56 -3.80 -2.62
C THR A 13 -15.71 -2.80 -1.50
N ASN A 14 -16.02 -3.30 -0.31
CA ASN A 14 -16.12 -2.50 0.90
C ASN A 14 -14.74 -1.88 1.16
N ALA A 15 -14.68 -0.54 1.25
CA ALA A 15 -13.46 0.22 1.46
C ALA A 15 -12.65 -0.30 2.66
N LEU A 16 -13.32 -0.76 3.72
CA LEU A 16 -12.66 -1.37 4.88
C LEU A 16 -11.86 -2.62 4.50
N THR A 17 -12.48 -3.55 3.76
CA THR A 17 -11.81 -4.77 3.30
C THR A 17 -10.68 -4.50 2.31
N THR A 18 -10.72 -3.38 1.59
CA THR A 18 -9.61 -2.93 0.74
C THR A 18 -8.46 -2.38 1.58
N ILE A 19 -8.74 -1.58 2.61
CA ILE A 19 -7.74 -1.04 3.52
C ILE A 19 -7.04 -2.16 4.29
N ASP A 20 -7.77 -3.17 4.76
CA ASP A 20 -7.19 -4.33 5.44
C ASP A 20 -6.18 -5.07 4.55
N LYS A 21 -6.54 -5.32 3.28
CA LYS A 21 -5.63 -5.94 2.30
C LYS A 21 -4.39 -5.10 2.00
N LEU A 22 -4.54 -3.77 1.97
CA LEU A 22 -3.42 -2.85 1.79
C LEU A 22 -2.46 -2.93 3.00
N ASN A 23 -2.99 -2.97 4.22
CA ASN A 23 -2.22 -3.16 5.44
C ASN A 23 -1.47 -4.50 5.48
N GLU A 24 -2.14 -5.60 5.15
CA GLU A 24 -1.49 -6.92 5.06
C GLU A 24 -0.35 -6.92 4.03
N THR A 25 -0.58 -6.26 2.89
CA THR A 25 0.44 -6.13 1.84
C THR A 25 1.62 -5.29 2.31
N LEU A 26 1.35 -4.17 3.00
CA LEU A 26 2.37 -3.31 3.57
C LEU A 26 3.26 -4.08 4.57
N GLU A 27 2.64 -4.80 5.50
CA GLU A 27 3.36 -5.60 6.50
C GLU A 27 4.27 -6.65 5.84
N MET A 28 3.80 -7.28 4.77
CA MET A 28 4.59 -8.23 3.98
C MET A 28 5.80 -7.57 3.33
N LEU A 29 5.63 -6.37 2.75
CA LEU A 29 6.73 -5.61 2.13
C LEU A 29 7.77 -5.20 3.17
N GLU A 30 7.35 -4.71 4.34
CA GLU A 30 8.24 -4.37 5.46
C GLU A 30 9.00 -5.58 6.00
N LYS A 31 8.35 -6.76 6.10
CA LYS A 31 9.02 -8.01 6.48
C LYS A 31 10.10 -8.37 5.45
N LYS A 32 9.79 -8.28 4.15
CA LYS A 32 10.76 -8.53 3.07
C LYS A 32 11.93 -7.55 3.11
N GLU A 33 11.64 -6.26 3.30
CA GLU A 33 12.65 -5.21 3.41
C GLU A 33 13.62 -5.48 4.56
N ARG A 34 13.10 -5.77 5.77
CA ARG A 34 13.91 -6.14 6.94
C ARG A 34 14.81 -7.34 6.69
N VAL A 35 14.33 -8.34 5.95
CA VAL A 35 15.17 -9.50 5.56
C VAL A 35 16.29 -9.08 4.62
N LEU A 36 16.01 -8.22 3.63
CA LEU A 36 17.04 -7.72 2.72
C LEU A 36 18.05 -6.81 3.41
N GLN A 37 17.63 -5.97 4.35
CA GLN A 37 18.52 -5.14 5.16
C GLN A 37 19.49 -6.01 5.97
N LYS A 38 19.00 -7.09 6.60
CA LYS A 38 19.85 -8.06 7.30
C LYS A 38 20.85 -8.74 6.35
N LYS A 39 20.43 -9.11 5.13
CA LYS A 39 21.32 -9.69 4.11
C LYS A 39 22.38 -8.70 3.64
N ALA A 40 22.01 -7.45 3.42
CA ALA A 40 22.95 -6.38 3.04
C ALA A 40 24.00 -6.15 4.13
N ALA A 41 23.58 -6.07 5.40
CA ALA A 41 24.49 -5.96 6.54
C ALA A 41 25.44 -7.16 6.64
N ALA A 42 24.93 -8.38 6.45
CA ALA A 42 25.77 -9.58 6.44
C ALA A 42 26.82 -9.57 5.31
N GLU A 43 26.49 -9.07 4.12
CA GLU A 43 27.47 -8.91 3.04
C GLU A 43 28.53 -7.84 3.35
N VAL A 44 28.21 -6.80 4.13
CA VAL A 44 29.20 -5.83 4.63
C VAL A 44 30.22 -6.51 5.56
N GLU A 45 29.75 -7.30 6.52
CA GLU A 45 30.65 -8.01 7.45
C GLU A 45 31.54 -9.01 6.69
N LYS A 46 30.98 -9.79 5.77
CA LYS A 46 31.78 -10.68 4.90
C LYS A 46 32.82 -9.90 4.09
N ALA A 47 32.46 -8.73 3.54
CA ALA A 47 33.40 -7.90 2.80
C ALA A 47 34.56 -7.42 3.69
N ARG A 48 34.28 -7.05 4.95
CA ARG A 48 35.29 -6.67 5.93
C ARG A 48 36.23 -7.83 6.24
N ASP A 49 35.70 -9.04 6.45
CA ASP A 49 36.50 -10.23 6.73
C ASP A 49 37.40 -10.60 5.55
N PHE A 50 36.87 -10.60 4.31
CA PHE A 50 37.70 -10.82 3.12
C PHE A 50 38.76 -9.73 2.93
N SER A 51 38.45 -8.48 3.26
CA SER A 51 39.42 -7.39 3.22
C SER A 51 40.55 -7.58 4.22
N ARG A 52 40.25 -8.01 5.46
CA ARG A 52 41.26 -8.37 6.48
C ARG A 52 42.13 -9.53 6.02
N GLY A 53 41.53 -10.52 5.38
CA GLY A 53 42.23 -11.64 4.72
C GLY A 53 42.95 -11.28 3.41
N LYS A 54 43.03 -9.99 3.05
CA LYS A 54 43.63 -9.46 1.80
C LYS A 54 43.02 -10.04 0.51
N ASN A 55 41.83 -10.66 0.58
CA ASN A 55 41.11 -11.18 -0.57
C ASN A 55 40.19 -10.11 -1.18
N LYS A 56 40.81 -9.17 -1.91
CA LYS A 56 40.11 -8.03 -2.53
C LYS A 56 39.00 -8.46 -3.49
N ARG A 57 39.20 -9.54 -4.25
CA ARG A 57 38.22 -10.02 -5.24
C ARG A 57 36.93 -10.49 -4.57
N ALA A 58 37.04 -11.27 -3.49
CA ALA A 58 35.88 -11.73 -2.73
C ALA A 58 35.16 -10.56 -2.03
N ALA A 59 35.91 -9.61 -1.45
CA ALA A 59 35.32 -8.42 -0.84
C ALA A 59 34.50 -7.59 -1.84
N ILE A 60 35.02 -7.36 -3.05
CA ILE A 60 34.28 -6.66 -4.12
C ILE A 60 32.99 -7.41 -4.49
N GLN A 61 33.03 -8.75 -4.53
CA GLN A 61 31.84 -9.54 -4.84
C GLN A 61 30.76 -9.41 -3.75
N CYS A 62 31.14 -9.39 -2.47
CA CYS A 62 30.23 -9.08 -1.36
C CYS A 62 29.58 -7.70 -1.53
N LEU A 63 30.38 -6.66 -1.84
CA LEU A 63 29.86 -5.30 -2.03
C LEU A 63 28.91 -5.20 -3.23
N LYS A 64 29.15 -5.95 -4.31
CA LYS A 64 28.20 -6.06 -5.43
C LYS A 64 26.87 -6.67 -5.00
N ARG A 65 26.90 -7.75 -4.20
CA ARG A 65 25.67 -8.37 -3.66
C ARG A 65 24.93 -7.43 -2.70
N LYS A 66 25.64 -6.73 -1.82
CA LYS A 66 25.08 -5.66 -0.97
C LYS A 66 24.31 -4.65 -1.83
N ARG A 67 24.95 -4.11 -2.87
CA ARG A 67 24.32 -3.12 -3.76
C ARG A 67 23.04 -3.64 -4.42
N LEU A 68 22.99 -4.91 -4.82
CA LEU A 68 21.77 -5.52 -5.36
C LEU A 68 20.65 -5.58 -4.31
N TYR A 69 20.96 -5.91 -3.06
CA TYR A 69 19.97 -5.87 -1.98
C TYR A 69 19.49 -4.44 -1.68
N GLU A 70 20.38 -3.45 -1.70
CA GLU A 70 20.03 -2.04 -1.52
C GLU A 70 19.07 -1.53 -2.60
N GLN A 71 19.31 -1.90 -3.87
CA GLN A 71 18.38 -1.57 -4.96
C GLN A 71 17.00 -2.22 -4.77
N GLN A 72 16.95 -3.46 -4.28
CA GLN A 72 15.67 -4.10 -3.96
C GLN A 72 14.96 -3.44 -2.78
N ILE A 73 15.70 -3.03 -1.75
CA ILE A 73 15.16 -2.28 -0.60
C ILE A 73 14.54 -0.96 -1.08
N GLU A 74 15.24 -0.20 -1.92
CA GLU A 74 14.73 1.04 -2.51
C GLU A 74 13.43 0.82 -3.30
N GLN A 75 13.37 -0.24 -4.11
CA GLN A 75 12.15 -0.61 -4.82
C GLN A 75 11.00 -0.97 -3.87
N LEU A 76 11.27 -1.69 -2.78
CA LEU A 76 10.27 -2.00 -1.76
C LEU A 76 9.75 -0.73 -1.09
N GLY A 77 10.63 0.22 -0.76
CA GLY A 77 10.23 1.54 -0.23
C GLY A 77 9.28 2.29 -1.18
N ASN A 78 9.56 2.25 -2.48
CA ASN A 78 8.68 2.85 -3.50
C ASN A 78 7.32 2.13 -3.63
N PHE A 79 7.23 0.83 -3.31
CA PHE A 79 5.95 0.12 -3.25
C PHE A 79 5.17 0.46 -1.97
N GLN A 80 5.86 0.54 -0.83
CA GLN A 80 5.25 0.93 0.45
C GLN A 80 4.63 2.34 0.36
N LEU A 81 5.36 3.31 -0.20
CA LEU A 81 4.85 4.68 -0.39
C LEU A 81 3.55 4.70 -1.20
N ARG A 82 3.50 3.97 -2.32
CA ARG A 82 2.28 3.86 -3.14
C ARG A 82 1.10 3.24 -2.41
N ILE A 83 1.36 2.27 -1.53
CA ILE A 83 0.29 1.67 -0.70
C ILE A 83 -0.22 2.71 0.30
N HIS A 84 0.67 3.45 0.97
CA HIS A 84 0.26 4.53 1.88
C HIS A 84 -0.58 5.60 1.18
N ASP A 85 -0.16 6.07 0.00
CA ASP A 85 -0.91 7.05 -0.79
C ASP A 85 -2.32 6.53 -1.14
N GLN A 86 -2.43 5.24 -1.49
CA GLN A 86 -3.69 4.60 -1.79
C GLN A 86 -4.60 4.49 -0.56
N MET A 87 -4.04 4.20 0.62
CA MET A 87 -4.78 4.17 1.89
C MET A 87 -5.35 5.56 2.21
N ILE A 88 -4.53 6.60 2.15
CA ILE A 88 -4.96 8.00 2.37
C ILE A 88 -6.10 8.37 1.42
N THR A 89 -5.96 8.02 0.14
CA THR A 89 -6.99 8.28 -0.87
C THR A 89 -8.31 7.58 -0.54
N LEU A 90 -8.27 6.32 -0.09
CA LEU A 90 -9.46 5.56 0.29
C LEU A 90 -10.13 6.11 1.54
N GLU A 91 -9.35 6.51 2.54
CA GLU A 91 -9.85 7.14 3.76
C GLU A 91 -10.56 8.47 3.44
N GLY A 92 -9.97 9.30 2.58
CA GLY A 92 -10.60 10.54 2.11
C GLY A 92 -11.89 10.30 1.31
N ALA A 93 -11.90 9.29 0.43
CA ALA A 93 -13.08 8.90 -0.33
C ALA A 93 -14.21 8.39 0.60
N LYS A 94 -13.85 7.65 1.66
CA LYS A 94 -14.80 7.20 2.69
C LYS A 94 -15.43 8.40 3.42
N ALA A 95 -14.62 9.34 3.92
CA ALA A 95 -15.13 10.53 4.60
C ALA A 95 -16.04 11.38 3.69
N THR A 96 -15.69 11.50 2.40
CA THR A 96 -16.53 12.18 1.40
C THR A 96 -17.88 11.47 1.24
N THR A 97 -17.87 10.15 1.16
CA THR A 97 -19.10 9.34 1.01
C THR A 97 -20.01 9.50 2.23
N GLU A 98 -19.45 9.40 3.44
CA GLU A 98 -20.18 9.61 4.71
C GLU A 98 -20.77 11.02 4.80
N THR A 99 -20.05 12.04 4.34
CA THR A 99 -20.53 13.43 4.28
C THR A 99 -21.72 13.57 3.33
N VAL A 100 -21.62 13.00 2.13
CA VAL A 100 -22.71 13.03 1.14
C VAL A 100 -23.96 12.32 1.66
N ASP A 101 -23.80 11.19 2.33
CA ASP A 101 -24.90 10.44 2.94
C ASP A 101 -25.59 11.23 4.06
N ALA A 102 -24.81 11.91 4.92
CA ALA A 102 -25.34 12.80 5.95
C ALA A 102 -26.12 13.98 5.35
N LEU A 103 -25.57 14.64 4.31
CA LEU A 103 -26.24 15.73 3.60
C LEU A 103 -27.55 15.27 2.95
N ARG A 104 -27.56 14.08 2.32
CA ARG A 104 -28.77 13.51 1.70
C ARG A 104 -29.85 13.22 2.74
N THR A 105 -29.45 12.72 3.90
CA THR A 105 -30.36 12.47 5.04
C THR A 105 -30.95 13.78 5.55
N GLY A 106 -30.11 14.80 5.78
CA GLY A 106 -30.54 16.14 6.19
C GLY A 106 -31.51 16.77 5.19
N ALA A 107 -31.20 16.74 3.89
CA ALA A 107 -32.07 17.27 2.84
C ALA A 107 -33.44 16.56 2.80
N SER A 108 -33.46 15.25 3.00
CA SER A 108 -34.70 14.47 3.08
C SER A 108 -35.55 14.85 4.29
N ALA A 109 -34.92 15.05 5.45
CA ALA A 109 -35.60 15.53 6.66
C ALA A 109 -36.18 16.94 6.47
N MET A 110 -35.41 17.86 5.89
CA MET A 110 -35.88 19.22 5.57
C MET A 110 -37.10 19.20 4.64
N LYS A 111 -37.09 18.36 3.61
CA LYS A 111 -38.22 18.21 2.69
C LYS A 111 -39.47 17.66 3.38
N ALA A 112 -39.31 16.72 4.32
CA ALA A 112 -40.43 16.20 5.10
C ALA A 112 -41.03 17.28 6.02
N MET A 113 -40.18 18.08 6.69
CA MET A 113 -40.62 19.19 7.54
C MET A 113 -41.39 20.25 6.75
N GLN A 114 -40.89 20.65 5.58
CA GLN A 114 -41.57 21.61 4.71
C GLN A 114 -42.96 21.10 4.32
N LYS A 115 -43.08 19.83 3.89
CA LYS A 115 -44.39 19.24 3.57
C LYS A 115 -45.36 19.26 4.75
N ALA A 116 -44.89 18.95 5.95
CA ALA A 116 -45.72 18.96 7.15
C ALA A 116 -46.16 20.37 7.59
N THR A 117 -45.41 21.41 7.20
CA THR A 117 -45.73 22.81 7.55
C THR A 117 -46.77 23.41 6.60
N TYR A 118 -46.87 22.91 5.37
CA TYR A 118 -47.82 23.36 4.35
C TYR A 118 -49.00 22.39 4.12
N ALA A 119 -49.17 21.39 5.00
CA ALA A 119 -50.29 20.46 5.04
C ALA A 119 -51.21 20.82 6.21
#